data_AF-A0A653T8C2-F1
#
_entry.id   AF-A0A653T8C2-F1
#
_cell.length_a   1.000
_cell.length_b   1.000
_cell.length_c   1.000
_cell.angle_alpha   90.00
_cell.angle_beta   90.00
_cell.angle_gamma   90.00
#
_symmetry.space_group_name_H-M   'P 1'
#
loop_
_entity.id
_entity.type
_entity.pdbx_description
1 polymer ?
#
loop_
_entity_poly.entity_id
_entity_poly.type
_entity_poly.pdbx_seq_one_letter_code
_entity_poly.pdbx_strand_id
1 'polypeptide(L)'
;MGESLMSAFDELQQTGMAGEQTFEMLLGVTRQTVKARNYPAPDGKAFWDQDDLAELAHEMVLACSDGQSFVDTVLAASTDDDSLRAVVAHRVGVAFAERARDTDTGHLVGRIRKLLRANTTDFNEVRPSFWSPAGAGVTTEADTSREDLLRAAFAVPGVKLTRWNAEAERRSPFASKADLERLVLAILRAAGAPVHERELIKVLADYFGLRPNSVDIDDVTDFSFQDDGQSPAQEVENSQYADMIWEQLTADERTVLPWLDDSVTDMADGLGIGRTRAHNIRASARVVVARALGIDAEGNAQHVTVGDAFVIVQMLQERAADAASADGEA
;
A
#
# COMPACT_ATOMS: atom_id res chain seq x y z
N MET A 1 -39.53 -15.52 -20.55
CA MET A 1 -39.43 -15.19 -19.12
C MET A 1 -37.95 -15.17 -18.83
N GLY A 2 -37.35 -13.98 -18.72
CA GLY A 2 -35.95 -13.88 -18.30
C GLY A 2 -35.93 -14.14 -16.80
N GLU A 3 -35.18 -15.14 -16.36
CA GLU A 3 -34.78 -15.22 -14.96
C GLU A 3 -34.08 -13.90 -14.65
N SER A 4 -34.63 -13.13 -13.71
CA SER A 4 -33.91 -11.98 -13.16
C SER A 4 -32.70 -12.59 -12.47
N LEU A 5 -31.55 -12.56 -13.13
CA LEU A 5 -30.28 -12.98 -12.55
C LEU A 5 -30.10 -12.15 -11.30
N MET A 6 -30.28 -12.78 -10.14
CA MET A 6 -30.09 -12.17 -8.84
C MET A 6 -28.65 -11.64 -8.79
N SER A 7 -28.47 -10.36 -8.47
CA SER A 7 -27.13 -9.78 -8.37
C SER A 7 -26.46 -10.19 -7.06
N ALA A 8 -25.15 -9.94 -6.94
CA ALA A 8 -24.43 -10.21 -5.68
C ALA A 8 -24.96 -9.34 -4.53
N PHE A 9 -25.27 -8.06 -4.80
CA PHE A 9 -25.87 -7.17 -3.80
C PHE A 9 -27.28 -7.65 -3.40
N ASP A 10 -28.11 -8.03 -4.37
CA ASP A 10 -29.45 -8.57 -4.10
C ASP A 10 -29.39 -9.86 -3.25
N GLU A 11 -28.44 -10.75 -3.56
CA GLU A 11 -28.21 -11.99 -2.80
C GLU A 11 -27.87 -11.69 -1.34
N LEU A 12 -26.92 -10.80 -1.10
CA LEU A 12 -26.51 -10.41 0.24
C LEU A 12 -27.65 -9.74 1.01
N GLN A 13 -28.39 -8.83 0.37
CA GLN A 13 -29.49 -8.10 1.00
C GLN A 13 -30.66 -9.03 1.37
N GLN A 14 -30.98 -10.01 0.51
CA GLN A 14 -32.12 -10.91 0.74
C GLN A 14 -31.80 -12.05 1.71
N THR A 15 -30.59 -12.59 1.64
CA THR A 15 -30.23 -13.80 2.39
C THR A 15 -29.40 -13.51 3.64
N GLY A 16 -28.73 -12.36 3.71
CA GLY A 16 -27.75 -12.04 4.76
C GLY A 16 -26.53 -12.97 4.73
N MET A 17 -26.29 -13.68 3.62
CA MET A 17 -25.23 -14.67 3.47
C MET A 17 -24.54 -14.53 2.11
N ALA A 18 -23.23 -14.78 2.07
CA ALA A 18 -22.49 -14.87 0.82
C ALA A 18 -22.83 -16.19 0.12
N GLY A 19 -23.63 -16.11 -0.94
CA GLY A 19 -24.00 -17.24 -1.77
C GLY A 19 -23.16 -17.33 -3.05
N GLU A 20 -23.74 -17.92 -4.09
CA GLU A 20 -23.06 -18.20 -5.36
C GLU A 20 -22.68 -16.90 -6.09
N GLN A 21 -23.59 -15.92 -6.13
CA GLN A 21 -23.39 -14.68 -6.87
C GLN A 21 -22.32 -13.80 -6.21
N THR A 22 -22.34 -13.71 -4.88
CA THR A 22 -21.32 -13.03 -4.08
C THR A 22 -19.96 -13.66 -4.29
N PHE A 23 -19.89 -14.99 -4.27
CA PHE A 23 -18.62 -15.71 -4.43
C PHE A 23 -18.06 -15.57 -5.85
N GLU A 24 -18.91 -15.64 -6.88
CA GLU A 24 -18.50 -15.42 -8.27
C GLU A 24 -17.96 -14.00 -8.48
N MET A 25 -18.66 -13.00 -7.94
CA MET A 25 -18.19 -11.61 -7.95
C MET A 25 -16.85 -11.47 -7.22
N LEU A 26 -16.72 -12.03 -6.02
CA LEU A 26 -15.49 -11.98 -5.23
C LEU A 26 -14.32 -12.62 -5.99
N LEU A 27 -14.51 -13.80 -6.59
CA LEU A 27 -13.51 -14.45 -7.43
C LEU A 27 -13.11 -13.59 -8.64
N GLY A 28 -14.10 -12.97 -9.28
CA GLY A 28 -13.89 -12.06 -10.41
C GLY A 28 -13.00 -10.89 -10.02
N VAL A 29 -13.36 -10.22 -8.92
CA VAL A 29 -12.60 -9.11 -8.33
C VAL A 29 -11.20 -9.57 -7.95
N THR A 30 -11.05 -10.64 -7.18
CA THR A 30 -9.74 -11.20 -6.77
C THR A 30 -8.83 -11.46 -7.96
N ARG A 31 -9.35 -12.08 -9.03
CA ARG A 31 -8.58 -12.33 -10.25
C ARG A 31 -8.15 -11.02 -10.93
N GLN A 32 -9.04 -10.04 -11.00
CA GLN A 32 -8.73 -8.73 -11.58
C GLN A 32 -7.66 -8.00 -10.77
N THR A 33 -7.76 -8.03 -9.44
CA THR A 33 -6.80 -7.43 -8.52
C THR A 33 -5.39 -8.01 -8.69
N VAL A 34 -5.26 -9.33 -8.72
CA VAL A 34 -3.96 -10.01 -8.95
C VAL A 34 -3.36 -9.58 -10.27
N LYS A 35 -4.16 -9.57 -11.34
CA LYS A 35 -3.67 -9.21 -12.67
C LYS A 35 -3.25 -7.74 -12.77
N ALA A 36 -4.00 -6.84 -12.14
CA ALA A 36 -3.72 -5.41 -12.15
C ALA A 36 -2.44 -5.06 -11.38
N ARG A 37 -2.22 -5.70 -10.22
CA ARG A 37 -1.13 -5.35 -9.29
C ARG A 37 0.06 -6.29 -9.29
N ASN A 38 -0.04 -7.39 -10.03
CA ASN A 38 0.97 -8.43 -10.11
C ASN A 38 1.42 -8.94 -8.72
N TYR A 39 0.45 -9.11 -7.80
CA TYR A 39 0.73 -9.56 -6.43
C TYR A 39 1.49 -10.90 -6.41
N PRO A 40 2.43 -11.09 -5.48
CA PRO A 40 3.20 -12.32 -5.32
C PRO A 40 2.28 -13.52 -5.15
N ALA A 41 2.53 -14.59 -5.89
CA ALA A 41 1.92 -15.88 -5.60
C ALA A 41 2.37 -16.36 -4.20
N PRO A 42 1.58 -17.24 -3.54
CA PRO A 42 1.97 -17.87 -2.29
C PRO A 42 3.35 -18.56 -2.37
N ASP A 43 4.01 -18.70 -1.22
CA ASP A 43 5.37 -19.24 -1.13
C ASP A 43 5.51 -20.57 -1.90
N GLY A 44 6.52 -20.62 -2.78
CA GLY A 44 6.82 -21.80 -3.59
C GLY A 44 6.07 -21.89 -4.93
N LYS A 45 5.14 -20.97 -5.22
CA LYS A 45 4.45 -20.90 -6.52
C LYS A 45 4.98 -19.77 -7.40
N ALA A 46 4.88 -19.97 -8.72
CA ALA A 46 5.32 -19.00 -9.73
C ALA A 46 4.19 -18.08 -10.21
N PHE A 47 2.93 -18.48 -10.01
CA PHE A 47 1.73 -17.76 -10.41
C PHE A 47 0.57 -18.15 -9.49
N TRP A 48 -0.45 -17.30 -9.42
CA TRP A 48 -1.73 -17.62 -8.78
C TRP A 48 -2.52 -18.60 -9.65
N ASP A 49 -2.86 -19.76 -9.11
CA ASP A 49 -3.80 -20.66 -9.76
C ASP A 49 -5.24 -20.41 -9.29
N GLN A 50 -6.20 -21.09 -9.91
CA GLN A 50 -7.62 -20.89 -9.60
C GLN A 50 -7.97 -21.35 -8.17
N ASP A 51 -7.26 -22.36 -7.67
CA ASP A 51 -7.49 -22.90 -6.33
C ASP A 51 -6.98 -21.92 -5.26
N ASP A 52 -5.82 -21.29 -5.49
CA ASP A 52 -5.27 -20.23 -4.62
C ASP A 52 -6.22 -19.02 -4.51
N LEU A 53 -6.79 -18.59 -5.65
CA LEU A 53 -7.72 -17.47 -5.68
C LEU A 53 -9.03 -17.81 -4.97
N ALA A 54 -9.49 -19.06 -5.10
CA ALA A 54 -10.69 -19.55 -4.42
C ALA A 54 -10.47 -19.72 -2.91
N GLU A 55 -9.32 -20.21 -2.50
CA GLU A 55 -8.93 -20.30 -1.09
C GLU A 55 -8.88 -18.92 -0.45
N LEU A 56 -8.24 -17.94 -1.10
CA LEU A 56 -8.23 -16.54 -0.63
C LEU A 56 -9.65 -15.96 -0.52
N ALA A 57 -10.47 -16.13 -1.56
CA ALA A 57 -11.86 -15.67 -1.53
C ALA A 57 -12.64 -16.30 -0.37
N HIS A 58 -12.43 -17.60 -0.11
CA HIS A 58 -13.07 -18.31 0.98
C HIS A 58 -12.60 -17.81 2.35
N GLU A 59 -11.29 -17.64 2.54
CA GLU A 59 -10.73 -17.06 3.76
C GLU A 59 -11.28 -15.66 4.03
N MET A 60 -11.43 -14.83 3.00
CA MET A 60 -11.99 -13.49 3.15
C MET A 60 -13.44 -13.51 3.64
N VAL A 61 -14.26 -14.43 3.13
CA VAL A 61 -15.64 -14.60 3.61
C VAL A 61 -15.67 -15.10 5.05
N LEU A 62 -14.73 -15.97 5.43
CA LEU A 62 -14.58 -16.49 6.78
C LEU A 62 -13.92 -15.51 7.76
N ALA A 63 -13.22 -14.50 7.25
CA ALA A 63 -12.48 -13.54 8.07
C ALA A 63 -13.47 -12.65 8.84
N CYS A 64 -13.44 -12.74 10.16
CA CYS A 64 -14.13 -11.81 11.05
C CYS A 64 -13.16 -10.74 11.53
N SER A 65 -13.50 -9.47 11.34
CA SER A 65 -12.76 -8.33 11.88
C SER A 65 -13.58 -7.70 13.00
N ASP A 66 -13.00 -7.55 14.20
CA ASP A 66 -13.67 -6.95 15.37
C ASP A 66 -15.05 -7.54 15.72
N GLY A 67 -15.27 -8.82 15.39
CA GLY A 67 -16.52 -9.54 15.62
C GLY A 67 -17.60 -9.32 14.56
N GLN A 68 -17.34 -8.54 13.51
CA GLN A 68 -18.21 -8.40 12.34
C GLN A 68 -17.85 -9.41 11.26
N SER A 69 -18.86 -10.01 10.62
CA SER A 69 -18.67 -10.89 9.48
C SER A 69 -18.31 -10.09 8.22
N PHE A 70 -17.65 -10.75 7.26
CA PHE A 70 -17.39 -10.15 5.95
C PHE A 70 -18.66 -9.55 5.33
N VAL A 71 -19.77 -10.29 5.38
CA VAL A 71 -21.08 -9.92 4.83
C VAL A 71 -21.59 -8.63 5.48
N ASP A 72 -21.55 -8.54 6.81
CA ASP A 72 -22.03 -7.36 7.52
C ASP A 72 -21.24 -6.11 7.12
N THR A 73 -19.91 -6.23 7.04
CA THR A 73 -19.10 -5.06 6.69
C THR A 73 -19.28 -4.63 5.23
N VAL A 74 -19.36 -5.57 4.29
CA VAL A 74 -19.53 -5.19 2.87
C VAL A 74 -20.93 -4.66 2.61
N LEU A 75 -21.98 -5.20 3.26
CA LEU A 75 -23.34 -4.69 3.13
C LEU A 75 -23.52 -3.30 3.74
N ALA A 76 -22.89 -3.01 4.87
CA ALA A 76 -22.91 -1.66 5.43
C ALA A 76 -22.31 -0.68 4.41
N ALA A 77 -21.10 -0.95 3.93
CA ALA A 77 -20.38 -0.04 3.05
C ALA A 77 -20.88 0.06 1.60
N SER A 78 -21.96 -0.65 1.21
CA SER A 78 -22.42 -0.74 -0.18
C SER A 78 -23.89 -0.39 -0.35
N THR A 79 -24.24 0.30 -1.44
CA THR A 79 -25.62 0.69 -1.77
C THR A 79 -26.17 -0.01 -3.02
N ASP A 80 -25.29 -0.61 -3.81
CA ASP A 80 -25.58 -1.30 -5.06
C ASP A 80 -24.42 -2.26 -5.42
N ASP A 81 -24.54 -2.92 -6.57
CA ASP A 81 -23.57 -3.87 -7.10
C ASP A 81 -22.19 -3.23 -7.41
N ASP A 82 -22.15 -1.97 -7.84
CA ASP A 82 -20.91 -1.30 -8.23
C ASP A 82 -20.12 -0.86 -6.98
N SER A 83 -20.80 -0.26 -6.00
CA SER A 83 -20.24 0.04 -4.68
C SER A 83 -19.79 -1.23 -3.94
N LEU A 84 -20.56 -2.32 -4.04
CA LEU A 84 -20.15 -3.62 -3.49
C LEU A 84 -18.85 -4.13 -4.12
N ARG A 85 -18.74 -4.09 -5.45
CA ARG A 85 -17.49 -4.46 -6.13
C ARG A 85 -16.33 -3.58 -5.68
N ALA A 86 -16.54 -2.27 -5.53
CA ALA A 86 -15.50 -1.35 -5.06
C ALA A 86 -15.00 -1.69 -3.64
N VAL A 87 -15.93 -1.89 -2.70
CA VAL A 87 -15.60 -2.27 -1.31
C VAL A 87 -14.87 -3.61 -1.25
N VAL A 88 -15.36 -4.61 -1.99
CA VAL A 88 -14.71 -5.92 -2.07
C VAL A 88 -13.32 -5.81 -2.67
N ALA A 89 -13.16 -5.04 -3.74
CA ALA A 89 -11.87 -4.87 -4.40
C ALA A 89 -10.83 -4.21 -3.49
N HIS A 90 -11.22 -3.19 -2.75
CA HIS A 90 -10.38 -2.59 -1.70
C HIS A 90 -9.96 -3.64 -0.66
N ARG A 91 -10.91 -4.39 -0.11
CA ARG A 91 -10.62 -5.44 0.89
C ARG A 91 -9.71 -6.53 0.36
N VAL A 92 -9.93 -6.96 -0.88
CA VAL A 92 -9.06 -7.92 -1.58
C VAL A 92 -7.66 -7.34 -1.70
N GLY A 93 -7.53 -6.06 -2.09
CA GLY A 93 -6.26 -5.35 -2.15
C GLY A 93 -5.53 -5.35 -0.80
N VAL A 94 -6.23 -5.04 0.29
CA VAL A 94 -5.67 -5.07 1.64
C VAL A 94 -5.20 -6.47 2.03
N ALA A 95 -6.02 -7.51 1.78
CA ALA A 95 -5.65 -8.89 2.07
C ALA A 95 -4.40 -9.34 1.28
N PHE A 96 -4.31 -8.95 0.01
CA PHE A 96 -3.10 -9.19 -0.78
C PHE A 96 -1.90 -8.40 -0.26
N ALA A 97 -2.09 -7.16 0.20
CA ALA A 97 -1.03 -6.35 0.79
C ALA A 97 -0.46 -6.99 2.05
N GLU A 98 -1.32 -7.50 2.93
CA GLU A 98 -0.92 -8.22 4.14
C GLU A 98 -0.13 -9.48 3.78
N ARG A 99 -0.65 -10.30 2.87
CA ARG A 99 0.09 -11.48 2.36
C ARG A 99 1.42 -11.11 1.71
N ALA A 100 1.44 -10.04 0.92
CA ALA A 100 2.65 -9.57 0.28
C ALA A 100 3.70 -9.12 1.30
N ARG A 101 3.28 -8.48 2.40
CA ARG A 101 4.16 -8.10 3.53
C ARG A 101 4.76 -9.32 4.25
N ASP A 102 4.07 -10.45 4.24
CA ASP A 102 4.54 -11.72 4.80
C ASP A 102 5.49 -12.49 3.87
N THR A 103 5.70 -12.03 2.63
CA THR A 103 6.71 -12.62 1.74
C THR A 103 8.12 -12.14 2.07
N ASP A 104 9.13 -12.89 1.62
CA ASP A 104 10.54 -12.50 1.71
C ASP A 104 10.80 -11.12 1.07
N THR A 105 10.18 -10.86 -0.09
CA THR A 105 10.26 -9.57 -0.78
C THR A 105 9.58 -8.47 0.02
N GLY A 106 8.40 -8.72 0.61
CA GLY A 106 7.70 -7.73 1.46
C GLY A 106 8.50 -7.34 2.70
N HIS A 107 9.16 -8.30 3.34
CA HIS A 107 10.08 -8.03 4.44
C HIS A 107 11.32 -7.24 4.00
N LEU A 108 11.87 -7.54 2.81
CA LEU A 108 12.95 -6.74 2.24
C LEU A 108 12.48 -5.29 2.04
N VAL A 109 11.31 -5.07 1.42
CA VAL A 109 10.72 -3.74 1.21
C VAL A 109 10.60 -2.98 2.52
N GLY A 110 9.95 -3.56 3.53
CA GLY A 110 9.77 -2.92 4.83
C GLY A 110 11.10 -2.59 5.52
N ARG A 111 12.10 -3.46 5.39
CA ARG A 111 13.45 -3.23 5.96
C ARG A 111 14.20 -2.12 5.23
N ILE A 112 14.10 -2.04 3.91
CA ILE A 112 14.72 -0.98 3.11
C ILE A 112 14.06 0.37 3.38
N ARG A 113 12.72 0.44 3.40
CA ARG A 113 11.98 1.65 3.81
C ARG A 113 12.41 2.15 5.17
N LYS A 114 12.44 1.25 6.16
CA LYS A 114 12.87 1.58 7.52
C LYS A 114 14.33 2.07 7.56
N LEU A 115 15.22 1.46 6.78
CA LEU A 115 16.62 1.85 6.70
C LEU A 115 16.79 3.24 6.08
N LEU A 116 16.12 3.50 4.96
CA LEU A 116 16.18 4.77 4.23
C LEU A 116 15.64 5.92 5.08
N ARG A 117 14.45 5.75 5.67
CA ARG A 117 13.81 6.78 6.52
C ARG A 117 14.55 7.01 7.85
N ALA A 118 15.13 5.96 8.45
CA ALA A 118 15.81 6.10 9.75
C ALA A 118 17.25 6.59 9.67
N ASN A 119 17.90 6.56 8.49
CA ASN A 119 19.29 6.98 8.32
C ASN A 119 19.40 8.18 7.37
N THR A 120 18.90 9.33 7.84
CA THR A 120 18.97 10.62 7.15
C THR A 120 20.39 11.19 7.05
N THR A 121 21.37 10.58 7.73
CA THR A 121 22.79 10.97 7.64
C THR A 121 23.43 10.47 6.36
N ASP A 122 23.03 9.28 5.89
CA ASP A 122 23.58 8.64 4.68
C ASP A 122 22.64 8.72 3.48
N PHE A 123 21.33 8.90 3.70
CA PHE A 123 20.31 8.91 2.67
C PHE A 123 19.46 10.17 2.72
N ASN A 124 19.06 10.67 1.55
CA ASN A 124 18.17 11.80 1.40
C ASN A 124 17.08 11.48 0.39
N GLU A 125 15.82 11.67 0.80
CA GLU A 125 14.66 11.61 -0.10
C GLU A 125 14.56 12.94 -0.83
N VAL A 126 14.74 12.93 -2.15
CA VAL A 126 14.78 14.16 -2.98
C VAL A 126 13.38 14.54 -3.47
N ARG A 127 12.53 13.53 -3.67
CA ARG A 127 11.09 13.62 -3.99
C ARG A 127 10.44 12.30 -3.57
N PRO A 128 9.10 12.20 -3.47
CA PRO A 128 8.43 11.01 -2.95
C PRO A 128 8.95 9.70 -3.56
N SER A 129 9.47 8.80 -2.72
CA SER A 129 10.06 7.52 -3.10
C SER A 129 11.34 7.58 -3.95
N PHE A 130 11.98 8.74 -4.14
CA PHE A 130 13.27 8.86 -4.82
C PHE A 130 14.39 9.19 -3.84
N TRP A 131 15.35 8.27 -3.76
CA TRP A 131 16.41 8.30 -2.77
C TRP A 131 17.77 8.62 -3.40
N SER A 132 18.58 9.38 -2.69
CA SER A 132 19.95 9.73 -3.07
C SER A 132 20.89 9.60 -1.87
N PRO A 133 22.21 9.50 -2.07
CA PRO A 133 23.16 9.63 -0.97
C PRO A 133 23.06 11.03 -0.36
N ALA A 134 23.12 11.14 0.97
CA ALA A 134 23.13 12.43 1.64
C ALA A 134 24.30 13.30 1.14
N GLY A 135 24.02 14.58 0.88
CA GLY A 135 25.00 15.54 0.33
C GLY A 135 25.29 15.37 -1.16
N ALA A 136 24.62 14.47 -1.87
CA ALA A 136 24.65 14.45 -3.32
C ALA A 136 23.90 15.68 -3.88
N GLY A 137 24.49 16.37 -4.84
CA GLY A 137 23.80 17.44 -5.55
C GLY A 137 22.61 16.90 -6.35
N VAL A 138 21.54 17.68 -6.48
CA VAL A 138 20.38 17.34 -7.31
C VAL A 138 20.83 17.32 -8.77
N THR A 139 21.14 16.13 -9.26
CA THR A 139 21.44 15.87 -10.67
C THR A 139 20.19 15.33 -11.35
N THR A 140 19.99 15.73 -12.60
CA THR A 140 18.90 15.22 -13.45
C THR A 140 19.09 13.74 -13.76
N GLU A 141 17.97 13.08 -14.06
CA GLU A 141 17.72 11.65 -14.14
C GLU A 141 18.91 10.76 -14.54
N ALA A 142 19.11 9.67 -13.79
CA ALA A 142 20.14 8.68 -14.06
C ALA A 142 19.80 7.87 -15.32
N ASP A 143 20.72 7.84 -16.29
CA ASP A 143 20.73 6.89 -17.41
C ASP A 143 21.56 5.65 -17.06
N THR A 144 21.36 5.11 -15.84
CA THR A 144 22.09 3.91 -15.39
C THR A 144 21.19 2.69 -15.53
N SER A 145 21.68 1.68 -16.25
CA SER A 145 20.91 0.44 -16.44
C SER A 145 20.78 -0.37 -15.15
N ARG A 146 19.70 -1.13 -14.99
CA ARG A 146 19.51 -2.05 -13.85
C ARG A 146 20.68 -3.03 -13.68
N GLU A 147 21.27 -3.48 -14.79
CA GLU A 147 22.43 -4.38 -14.76
C GLU A 147 23.67 -3.72 -14.15
N ASP A 148 23.87 -2.42 -14.38
CA ASP A 148 24.97 -1.67 -13.79
C ASP A 148 24.76 -1.44 -12.30
N LEU A 149 23.51 -1.17 -11.88
CA LEU A 149 23.14 -1.09 -10.46
C LEU A 149 23.37 -2.42 -9.74
N LEU A 150 22.98 -3.54 -10.36
CA LEU A 150 23.22 -4.87 -9.83
C LEU A 150 24.72 -5.18 -9.76
N ARG A 151 25.50 -4.80 -10.77
CA ARG A 151 26.96 -4.93 -10.75
C ARG A 151 27.60 -4.15 -9.61
N ALA A 152 27.09 -2.94 -9.31
CA ALA A 152 27.54 -2.14 -8.18
C ALA A 152 27.25 -2.82 -6.84
N ALA A 153 26.07 -3.45 -6.69
CA ALA A 153 25.75 -4.24 -5.51
C ALA A 153 26.72 -5.43 -5.32
N PHE A 154 27.01 -6.19 -6.38
CA PHE A 154 27.99 -7.29 -6.34
C PHE A 154 29.43 -6.87 -6.09
N ALA A 155 29.77 -5.60 -6.38
CA ALA A 155 31.10 -5.07 -6.10
C ALA A 155 31.35 -4.79 -4.60
N VAL A 156 30.31 -4.82 -3.74
CA VAL A 156 30.44 -4.56 -2.31
C VAL A 156 31.07 -5.76 -1.59
N PRO A 157 32.31 -5.65 -1.06
CA PRO A 157 32.99 -6.79 -0.46
C PRO A 157 32.45 -7.13 0.93
N GLY A 158 32.46 -8.42 1.24
CA GLY A 158 32.23 -8.93 2.60
C GLY A 158 30.79 -8.78 3.12
N VAL A 159 29.81 -8.70 2.22
CA VAL A 159 28.39 -8.80 2.59
C VAL A 159 28.12 -10.22 3.06
N LYS A 160 27.73 -10.38 4.33
CA LYS A 160 27.37 -11.69 4.88
C LYS A 160 25.90 -11.94 4.59
N LEU A 161 25.63 -12.80 3.61
CA LEU A 161 24.30 -13.35 3.39
C LEU A 161 23.98 -14.29 4.55
N THR A 162 23.00 -13.92 5.37
CA THR A 162 22.52 -14.82 6.41
C THR A 162 21.74 -15.93 5.72
N ARG A 163 22.25 -17.16 5.79
CA ARG A 163 21.56 -18.31 5.20
C ARG A 163 20.23 -18.52 5.93
N TRP A 164 19.14 -18.52 5.16
CA TRP A 164 17.80 -18.78 5.64
C TRP A 164 17.70 -20.18 6.30
N ASN A 165 16.95 -20.25 7.39
CA ASN A 165 16.51 -21.49 8.01
C ASN A 165 14.98 -21.46 8.12
N ALA A 166 14.31 -22.27 7.31
CA ALA A 166 12.86 -22.41 7.27
C ALA A 166 12.25 -22.82 8.62
N GLU A 167 13.03 -23.49 9.47
CA GLU A 167 12.61 -24.04 10.75
C GLU A 167 12.86 -23.08 11.93
N ALA A 168 13.44 -21.91 11.68
CA ALA A 168 13.72 -20.94 12.74
C ALA A 168 12.45 -20.21 13.20
N GLU A 169 12.15 -20.28 14.50
CA GLU A 169 11.02 -19.58 15.16
C GLU A 169 11.06 -18.05 14.96
N ARG A 170 12.23 -17.48 14.64
CA ARG A 170 12.40 -16.09 14.23
C ARG A 170 13.09 -16.03 12.86
N ARG A 171 12.43 -15.40 11.88
CA ARG A 171 13.02 -15.16 10.55
C ARG A 171 14.30 -14.33 10.69
N SER A 172 15.41 -14.89 10.20
CA SER A 172 16.71 -14.22 10.22
C SER A 172 16.80 -13.22 9.06
N PRO A 173 17.36 -12.01 9.28
CA PRO A 173 17.41 -10.99 8.24
C PRO A 173 18.39 -11.36 7.11
N PHE A 174 18.01 -11.08 5.85
CA PHE A 174 18.80 -11.37 4.64
C PHE A 174 20.27 -10.93 4.74
N ALA A 175 20.47 -9.74 5.31
CA ALA A 175 21.78 -9.17 5.61
C ALA A 175 21.71 -8.31 6.88
N SER A 176 22.87 -8.05 7.49
CA SER A 176 22.96 -7.13 8.62
C SER A 176 22.56 -5.71 8.19
N LYS A 177 22.17 -4.86 9.16
CA LYS A 177 21.83 -3.45 8.86
C LYS A 177 22.99 -2.75 8.13
N ALA A 178 24.21 -2.90 8.65
CA ALA A 178 25.41 -2.31 8.06
C ALA A 178 25.70 -2.83 6.65
N ASP A 179 25.42 -4.10 6.36
CA ASP A 179 25.59 -4.65 5.02
C ASP A 179 24.58 -4.07 4.03
N LEU A 180 23.32 -3.92 4.45
CA LEU A 180 22.28 -3.28 3.63
C LEU A 180 22.58 -1.81 3.38
N GLU A 181 23.04 -1.06 4.38
CA GLU A 181 23.44 0.34 4.21
C GLU A 181 24.57 0.47 3.18
N ARG A 182 25.58 -0.41 3.25
CA ARG A 182 26.67 -0.43 2.26
C ARG A 182 26.19 -0.77 0.86
N LEU A 183 25.26 -1.73 0.72
CA LEU A 183 24.66 -2.10 -0.57
C LEU A 183 23.85 -0.96 -1.18
N VAL A 184 22.91 -0.39 -0.42
CA VAL A 184 22.07 0.72 -0.86
C VAL A 184 22.93 1.91 -1.27
N LEU A 185 23.91 2.28 -0.45
CA LEU A 185 24.80 3.39 -0.75
C LEU A 185 25.65 3.14 -2.00
N ALA A 186 26.10 1.90 -2.23
CA ALA A 186 26.82 1.54 -3.45
C ALA A 186 25.93 1.67 -4.70
N ILE A 187 24.68 1.21 -4.63
CA ILE A 187 23.70 1.33 -5.72
C ILE A 187 23.40 2.80 -6.01
N LEU A 188 23.09 3.59 -4.99
CA LEU A 188 22.77 5.01 -5.14
C LEU A 188 23.96 5.83 -5.68
N ARG A 189 25.19 5.51 -5.26
CA ARG A 189 26.41 6.15 -5.80
C ARG A 189 26.68 5.76 -7.25
N ALA A 190 26.42 4.51 -7.61
CA ALA A 190 26.59 4.04 -8.98
C ALA A 190 25.55 4.66 -9.93
N ALA A 191 24.32 4.86 -9.46
CA ALA A 191 23.27 5.52 -10.24
C ALA A 191 23.62 6.97 -10.58
N GLY A 192 24.32 7.67 -9.68
CA GLY A 192 24.74 9.06 -9.88
C GLY A 192 23.60 10.09 -9.87
N ALA A 193 22.34 9.66 -9.75
CA ALA A 193 21.15 10.49 -9.57
C ALA A 193 20.15 9.79 -8.63
N PRO A 194 19.06 10.46 -8.19
CA PRO A 194 18.06 9.87 -7.32
C PRO A 194 17.42 8.62 -7.95
N VAL A 195 17.34 7.53 -7.17
CA VAL A 195 16.79 6.24 -7.59
C VAL A 195 15.44 6.03 -6.94
N HIS A 196 14.45 5.63 -7.75
CA HIS A 196 13.14 5.25 -7.23
C HIS A 196 13.25 4.01 -6.32
N GLU A 197 12.56 4.01 -5.19
CA GLU A 197 12.58 2.95 -4.18
C GLU A 197 12.29 1.56 -4.80
N ARG A 198 11.25 1.48 -5.65
CA ARG A 198 10.93 0.32 -6.50
C ARG A 198 12.14 -0.28 -7.22
N GLU A 199 12.99 0.54 -7.83
CA GLU A 199 14.15 0.05 -8.57
C GLU A 199 15.24 -0.45 -7.62
N LEU A 200 15.45 0.24 -6.51
CA LEU A 200 16.36 -0.21 -5.45
C LEU A 200 15.93 -1.58 -4.89
N ILE A 201 14.63 -1.77 -4.63
CA ILE A 201 14.06 -3.03 -4.16
C ILE A 201 14.27 -4.14 -5.20
N LYS A 202 14.02 -3.88 -6.49
CA LYS A 202 14.24 -4.86 -7.57
C LYS A 202 15.69 -5.30 -7.64
N VAL A 203 16.64 -4.36 -7.63
CA VAL A 203 18.08 -4.66 -7.67
C VAL A 203 18.49 -5.49 -6.45
N LEU A 204 18.00 -5.15 -5.26
CA LEU A 204 18.31 -5.89 -4.04
C LEU A 204 17.66 -7.27 -4.01
N ALA A 205 16.42 -7.40 -4.49
CA ALA A 205 15.74 -8.69 -4.64
C ALA A 205 16.55 -9.61 -5.58
N ASP A 206 16.98 -9.09 -6.74
CA ASP A 206 17.84 -9.80 -7.69
C ASP A 206 19.18 -10.19 -7.04
N TYR A 207 19.81 -9.27 -6.28
CA TYR A 207 21.07 -9.52 -5.55
C TYR A 207 20.93 -10.64 -4.51
N PHE A 208 19.82 -10.69 -3.78
CA PHE A 208 19.53 -11.72 -2.78
C PHE A 208 18.98 -13.02 -3.39
N GLY A 209 18.76 -13.06 -4.71
CA GLY A 209 18.12 -14.19 -5.39
C GLY A 209 16.67 -14.41 -4.96
N LEU A 210 16.01 -13.36 -4.46
CA LEU A 210 14.58 -13.40 -4.19
C LEU A 210 13.85 -13.44 -5.52
N ARG A 211 12.82 -14.28 -5.61
CA ARG A 211 11.97 -14.33 -6.80
C ARG A 211 11.41 -12.91 -7.02
N PRO A 212 11.51 -12.35 -8.25
CA PRO A 212 10.91 -11.07 -8.56
C PRO A 212 9.40 -11.24 -8.61
N ASN A 213 8.78 -11.25 -7.43
CA ASN A 213 7.36 -11.04 -7.32
C ASN A 213 7.24 -9.55 -7.11
N SER A 214 7.02 -8.82 -8.20
CA SER A 214 6.89 -7.37 -8.17
C SER A 214 5.80 -6.99 -7.18
N VAL A 215 6.18 -6.37 -6.07
CA VAL A 215 5.21 -5.66 -5.25
C VAL A 215 5.51 -4.18 -5.38
N ASP A 216 4.56 -3.47 -5.97
CA ASP A 216 4.25 -2.12 -5.55
C ASP A 216 3.32 -2.23 -4.35
N ILE A 217 3.88 -2.12 -3.14
CA ILE A 217 3.07 -2.11 -1.91
C ILE A 217 2.28 -0.79 -1.80
N ASP A 218 2.68 0.24 -2.55
CA ASP A 218 2.03 1.56 -2.56
C ASP A 218 0.79 1.62 -3.47
N ASP A 219 0.54 0.56 -4.22
CA ASP A 219 -0.59 0.45 -5.15
C ASP A 219 -1.85 -0.14 -4.50
N VAL A 220 -1.78 -0.53 -3.23
CA VAL A 220 -2.98 -0.98 -2.47
C VAL A 220 -4.00 0.16 -2.38
N THR A 221 -3.48 1.39 -2.40
CA THR A 221 -4.19 2.65 -2.49
C THR A 221 -4.14 3.18 -3.93
N ASP A 222 -4.55 2.43 -4.95
CA ASP A 222 -4.75 3.02 -6.28
C ASP A 222 -5.85 2.24 -7.02
N PHE A 223 -6.87 1.82 -6.27
CA PHE A 223 -7.96 1.00 -6.82
C PHE A 223 -8.87 1.86 -7.72
N SER A 224 -8.31 2.49 -8.74
CA SER A 224 -9.05 2.74 -9.95
C SER A 224 -9.33 1.36 -10.56
N PHE A 225 -10.58 0.90 -10.44
CA PHE A 225 -11.17 0.22 -11.60
C PHE A 225 -10.74 1.03 -12.81
N GLN A 226 -10.35 0.40 -13.93
CA GLN A 226 -10.18 1.15 -15.18
C GLN A 226 -11.41 2.03 -15.35
N ASP A 227 -11.23 3.27 -14.94
CA ASP A 227 -12.27 4.24 -14.87
C ASP A 227 -12.34 4.67 -16.31
N ASP A 228 -13.54 4.61 -16.85
CA ASP A 228 -13.83 5.21 -18.13
C ASP A 228 -13.74 6.73 -17.94
N GLY A 229 -12.52 7.24 -17.71
CA GLY A 229 -12.12 8.61 -17.47
C GLY A 229 -12.95 9.35 -16.43
N GLN A 230 -12.39 9.54 -15.21
CA GLN A 230 -12.79 10.64 -14.35
C GLN A 230 -12.89 11.89 -15.21
N SER A 231 -14.11 12.42 -15.34
CA SER A 231 -14.28 13.63 -16.12
C SER A 231 -13.46 14.75 -15.48
N PRO A 232 -12.91 15.71 -16.25
CA PRO A 232 -12.22 16.86 -15.67
C PRO A 232 -13.07 17.64 -14.65
N ALA A 233 -14.40 17.50 -14.68
CA ALA A 233 -15.28 18.07 -13.67
C ALA A 233 -15.21 17.31 -12.34
N GLN A 234 -15.10 15.99 -12.37
CA GLN A 234 -15.00 15.12 -11.19
C GLN A 234 -13.67 15.35 -10.45
N GLU A 235 -12.58 15.50 -11.19
CA GLU A 235 -11.26 15.80 -10.62
C GLU A 235 -11.24 17.15 -9.88
N VAL A 236 -11.88 18.18 -10.47
CA VAL A 236 -12.03 19.50 -9.84
C VAL A 236 -12.89 19.42 -8.58
N GLU A 237 -13.98 18.65 -8.61
CA GLU A 237 -14.84 18.43 -7.46
C GLU A 237 -14.10 17.70 -6.33
N ASN A 238 -13.40 16.61 -6.65
CA ASN A 238 -12.57 15.86 -5.69
C ASN A 238 -11.46 16.72 -5.08
N SER A 239 -10.81 17.58 -5.87
CA SER A 239 -9.83 18.54 -5.36
C SER A 239 -10.46 19.54 -4.39
N GLN A 240 -11.66 20.06 -4.68
CA GLN A 240 -12.37 20.98 -3.78
C GLN A 240 -12.79 20.30 -2.48
N TYR A 241 -13.20 19.03 -2.55
CA TYR A 241 -13.46 18.23 -1.36
C TYR A 241 -12.19 18.00 -0.54
N ALA A 242 -11.06 17.68 -1.18
CA ALA A 242 -9.77 17.56 -0.50
C ALA A 242 -9.36 18.88 0.18
N ASP A 243 -9.58 20.04 -0.45
CA ASP A 243 -9.36 21.36 0.17
C ASP A 243 -10.19 21.54 1.44
N MET A 244 -11.49 21.25 1.36
CA MET A 244 -12.40 21.40 2.48
C MET A 244 -12.04 20.46 3.65
N ILE A 245 -11.60 19.23 3.37
CA ILE A 245 -11.15 18.28 4.41
C ILE A 245 -9.83 18.73 5.01
N TRP A 246 -8.89 19.17 4.18
CA TRP A 246 -7.60 19.67 4.61
C TRP A 246 -7.73 20.82 5.61
N GLU A 247 -8.65 21.76 5.35
CA GLU A 247 -8.95 22.88 6.24
C GLU A 247 -9.52 22.47 7.61
N GLN A 248 -10.20 21.31 7.69
CA GLN A 248 -10.76 20.78 8.93
C GLN A 248 -9.75 20.01 9.78
N LEU A 249 -8.67 19.52 9.18
CA LEU A 249 -7.63 18.79 9.89
C LEU A 249 -6.72 19.76 10.66
N THR A 250 -6.39 19.40 11.89
CA THR A 250 -5.36 20.07 12.70
C THR A 250 -3.96 19.82 12.15
N ALA A 251 -2.98 20.62 12.60
CA ALA A 251 -1.58 20.43 12.19
C ALA A 251 -1.02 19.04 12.57
N ASP A 252 -1.38 18.54 13.75
CA ASP A 252 -1.02 17.18 14.20
C ASP A 252 -1.72 16.12 13.33
N GLU A 253 -2.96 16.32 12.90
CA GLU A 253 -3.66 15.36 12.03
C GLU A 253 -3.12 15.38 10.59
N ARG A 254 -2.71 16.54 10.06
CA ARG A 254 -2.08 16.66 8.74
C ARG A 254 -0.75 15.91 8.69
N THR A 255 0.03 15.96 9.77
CA THR A 255 1.34 15.28 9.84
C THR A 255 1.25 13.76 9.85
N VAL A 256 0.10 13.18 10.24
CA VAL A 256 -0.09 11.72 10.18
C VAL A 256 -0.69 11.22 8.86
N LEU A 257 -1.18 12.10 7.99
CA LEU A 257 -1.80 11.71 6.71
C LEU A 257 -0.90 10.78 5.86
N PRO A 258 0.40 11.09 5.67
CA PRO A 258 1.29 10.22 4.88
C PRO A 258 1.51 8.82 5.47
N TRP A 259 1.14 8.63 6.74
CA TRP A 259 1.33 7.40 7.51
C TRP A 259 0.00 6.64 7.74
N LEU A 260 -1.09 7.06 7.09
CA LEU A 260 -2.42 6.49 7.35
C LEU A 260 -2.49 4.98 7.08
N ASP A 261 -1.68 4.47 6.16
CA ASP A 261 -1.62 3.06 5.77
C ASP A 261 -0.53 2.27 6.50
N ASP A 262 0.35 2.97 7.21
CA ASP A 262 1.42 2.37 8.01
C ASP A 262 0.91 1.86 9.37
N SER A 263 1.73 1.04 10.03
CA SER A 263 1.44 0.61 11.39
C SER A 263 1.58 1.78 12.38
N VAL A 264 0.84 1.73 13.49
CA VAL A 264 0.96 2.73 14.57
C VAL A 264 2.39 2.79 15.11
N THR A 265 3.11 1.67 15.07
CA THR A 265 4.50 1.61 15.52
C THR A 265 5.42 2.36 14.56
N ASP A 266 5.28 2.13 13.26
CA ASP A 266 6.14 2.78 12.26
C ASP A 266 5.87 4.28 12.16
N MET A 267 4.60 4.69 12.24
CA MET A 267 4.21 6.10 12.33
C MET A 267 4.80 6.77 13.59
N ALA A 268 4.72 6.11 14.75
CA ALA A 268 5.26 6.65 16.00
C ALA A 268 6.78 6.82 15.95
N ASP A 269 7.49 5.80 15.42
CA ASP A 269 8.93 5.81 15.22
C ASP A 269 9.33 6.93 14.22
N GLY A 270 8.59 7.07 13.11
CA GLY A 270 8.85 8.04 12.06
C GLY A 270 8.62 9.49 12.48
N LEU A 271 7.58 9.75 13.28
CA LEU A 271 7.25 11.09 13.79
C LEU A 271 7.96 11.42 15.11
N GLY A 272 8.68 10.48 15.71
CA GLY A 272 9.34 10.67 17.02
C GLY A 272 8.36 10.92 18.17
N ILE A 273 7.13 10.44 18.07
CA ILE A 273 6.07 10.60 19.08
C ILE A 273 5.74 9.28 19.78
N GLY A 274 5.14 9.34 20.98
CA GLY A 274 4.72 8.13 21.69
C GLY A 274 3.61 7.38 20.95
N ARG A 275 3.64 6.03 20.94
CA ARG A 275 2.67 5.16 20.23
C ARG A 275 1.21 5.47 20.55
N THR A 276 0.89 5.75 21.82
CA THR A 276 -0.48 6.14 22.23
C THR A 276 -0.89 7.46 21.60
N ARG A 277 0.02 8.44 21.53
CA ARG A 277 -0.25 9.73 20.86
C ARG A 277 -0.44 9.52 19.36
N ALA A 278 0.44 8.75 18.72
CA ALA A 278 0.35 8.42 17.30
C ALA A 278 -0.99 7.75 16.96
N HIS A 279 -1.40 6.75 17.76
CA HIS A 279 -2.70 6.09 17.63
C HIS A 279 -3.86 7.07 17.72
N ASN A 280 -3.87 7.95 18.73
CA ASN A 280 -4.95 8.90 18.95
C ASN A 280 -5.06 9.93 17.82
N ILE A 281 -3.93 10.47 17.35
CA ILE A 281 -3.92 11.44 16.24
C ILE A 281 -4.39 10.76 14.94
N ARG A 282 -3.91 9.55 14.64
CA ARG A 282 -4.38 8.77 13.48
C ARG A 282 -5.87 8.44 13.54
N ALA A 283 -6.37 8.04 14.71
CA ALA A 283 -7.79 7.78 14.91
C ALA A 283 -8.62 9.05 14.71
N SER A 284 -8.17 10.19 15.25
CA SER A 284 -8.83 11.49 15.08
C SER A 284 -8.86 11.92 13.60
N ALA A 285 -7.72 11.85 12.90
CA ALA A 285 -7.63 12.16 11.48
C ALA A 285 -8.59 11.29 10.64
N ARG A 286 -8.65 9.98 10.92
CA ARG A 286 -9.59 9.06 10.25
C ARG A 286 -11.05 9.45 10.49
N VAL A 287 -11.41 9.86 11.71
CA VAL A 287 -12.76 10.31 12.03
C VAL A 287 -13.13 11.59 11.28
N VAL A 288 -12.21 12.57 11.21
CA VAL A 288 -12.44 13.83 10.48
C VAL A 288 -12.61 13.57 8.99
N VAL A 289 -11.72 12.77 8.39
CA VAL A 289 -11.78 12.39 6.97
C VAL A 289 -13.07 11.60 6.69
N ALA A 290 -13.39 10.59 7.48
CA ALA A 290 -14.61 9.79 7.32
C ALA A 290 -15.87 10.67 7.40
N ARG A 291 -15.98 11.51 8.45
CA ARG A 291 -17.13 12.43 8.60
C ARG A 291 -17.28 13.35 7.40
N ALA A 292 -16.18 13.92 6.92
CA ALA A 292 -16.24 14.90 5.84
C ALA A 292 -16.56 14.26 4.47
N LEU A 293 -16.21 12.99 4.29
CA LEU A 293 -16.64 12.16 3.16
C LEU A 293 -18.09 11.66 3.29
N GLY A 294 -18.78 12.02 4.38
CA GLY A 294 -20.12 11.54 4.68
C GLY A 294 -20.15 10.04 4.99
N ILE A 295 -19.03 9.47 5.43
CA ILE A 295 -18.88 8.10 5.90
C ILE A 295 -19.30 8.09 7.37
N ASP A 296 -20.42 7.43 7.66
CA ASP A 296 -20.87 7.27 9.05
C ASP A 296 -19.98 6.29 9.85
N ALA A 297 -20.24 6.15 11.14
CA ALA A 297 -19.47 5.26 12.02
C ALA A 297 -19.56 3.77 11.62
N GLU A 298 -20.47 3.43 10.71
CA GLU A 298 -20.72 2.09 10.18
C GLU A 298 -20.08 1.88 8.81
N GLY A 299 -19.49 2.94 8.21
CA GLY A 299 -18.77 2.87 6.94
C GLY A 299 -19.61 3.26 5.71
N ASN A 300 -20.82 3.78 5.90
CA ASN A 300 -21.74 4.07 4.80
C ASN A 300 -21.48 5.47 4.25
N ALA A 301 -21.17 5.60 2.96
CA ALA A 301 -20.93 6.91 2.32
C ALA A 301 -22.25 7.54 1.84
N GLN A 302 -22.61 8.71 2.36
CA GLN A 302 -23.87 9.39 2.04
C GLN A 302 -23.78 10.37 0.86
N HIS A 303 -22.58 10.86 0.53
CA HIS A 303 -22.39 12.00 -0.37
C HIS A 303 -21.28 11.82 -1.41
N VAL A 304 -20.35 10.90 -1.19
CA VAL A 304 -19.17 10.69 -2.03
C VAL A 304 -19.10 9.22 -2.40
N THR A 305 -18.81 8.89 -3.65
CA THR A 305 -18.63 7.48 -4.04
C THR A 305 -17.37 6.92 -3.37
N VAL A 306 -17.29 5.60 -3.18
CA VAL A 306 -16.10 4.97 -2.58
C VAL A 306 -14.84 5.24 -3.42
N GLY A 307 -14.98 5.34 -4.76
CA GLY A 307 -13.90 5.70 -5.66
C GLY A 307 -13.44 7.16 -5.49
N ASP A 308 -14.37 8.10 -5.35
CA ASP A 308 -14.03 9.51 -5.10
C ASP A 308 -13.39 9.70 -3.73
N ALA A 309 -13.92 9.04 -2.69
CA ALA A 309 -13.37 9.06 -1.34
C ALA A 309 -11.91 8.61 -1.32
N PHE A 310 -11.59 7.59 -2.12
CA PHE A 310 -10.24 7.08 -2.28
C PHE A 310 -9.30 8.13 -2.90
N VAL A 311 -9.69 8.74 -4.01
CA VAL A 311 -8.92 9.79 -4.70
C VAL A 311 -8.71 11.01 -3.78
N ILE A 312 -9.74 11.41 -3.03
CA ILE A 312 -9.65 12.51 -2.07
C ILE A 312 -8.61 12.21 -0.97
N VAL A 313 -8.55 10.97 -0.47
CA VAL A 313 -7.54 10.58 0.54
C VAL A 313 -6.13 10.65 -0.03
N GLN A 314 -5.90 10.23 -1.28
CA GLN A 314 -4.59 10.38 -1.93
C GLN A 314 -4.18 11.86 -2.06
N MET A 315 -5.09 12.71 -2.54
CA MET A 315 -4.84 14.16 -2.66
C MET A 315 -4.45 14.78 -1.30
N LEU A 316 -5.06 14.31 -0.21
CA LEU A 316 -4.70 14.74 1.15
C LEU A 316 -3.30 14.26 1.56
N GLN A 317 -2.92 13.03 1.20
CA GLN A 317 -1.58 12.49 1.48
C GLN A 317 -0.49 13.25 0.72
N GLU A 318 -0.71 13.54 -0.57
CA GLU A 318 0.24 14.31 -1.41
C GLU A 318 0.48 15.72 -0.84
N ARG A 319 -0.60 16.42 -0.47
CA ARG A 319 -0.50 17.77 0.14
C ARG A 319 0.25 17.76 1.47
N ALA A 320 0.11 16.70 2.26
CA ALA A 320 0.88 16.54 3.49
C ALA A 320 2.37 16.32 3.23
N ALA A 321 2.72 15.57 2.18
CA ALA A 321 4.11 15.41 1.76
C ALA A 321 4.71 16.75 1.28
N ASP A 322 3.94 17.53 0.51
CA ASP A 322 4.37 18.85 0.02
C ASP A 322 4.57 19.85 1.16
N ALA A 323 3.63 19.90 2.12
CA ALA A 323 3.73 20.79 3.28
C ALA A 323 4.94 20.45 4.17
N ALA A 324 5.22 19.16 4.38
CA ALA A 324 6.38 18.71 5.14
C ALA A 324 7.70 19.07 4.46
N SER A 325 7.73 19.08 3.13
CA SER A 325 8.90 19.47 2.34
C SER A 325 9.18 20.97 2.42
N ALA A 326 8.13 21.81 2.47
CA ALA A 326 8.25 23.26 2.55
C ALA A 326 8.76 23.77 3.92
N ASP A 327 8.36 23.13 5.03
CA ASP A 327 8.80 23.51 6.38
C ASP A 327 10.26 23.09 6.68
N GLY A 328 10.84 22.19 5.89
CA GLY A 328 12.24 21.75 6.02
C GLY A 328 13.27 22.70 5.37
N GLU A 329 12.84 23.65 4.54
CA GLU A 329 13.71 24.62 3.85
C GLU A 329 13.82 26.00 4.55
N ALA A 330 13.10 26.21 5.65
CA ALA A 330 13.08 27.46 6.44
C ALA A 330 13.98 27.42 7.69
#